data_AF-A0A1Q9V397-F1
#
_entry.id   AF-A0A1Q9V397-F1
#
_cell.length_a   1.000
_cell.length_b   1.000
_cell.length_c   1.000
_cell.angle_alpha   90.00
_cell.angle_beta   90.00
_cell.angle_gamma   90.00
#
_symmetry.space_group_name_H-M   'P 1'
#
loop_
_entity.id
_entity.type
_entity.pdbx_description
1 polymer ?
#
loop_
_entity_poly.entity_id
_entity_poly.type
_entity_poly.pdbx_seq_one_letter_code
_entity_poly.pdbx_strand_id
1 'polypeptide(L)'
;MTCSSCATGIDHCHGTLLEHAAGFVECTDIDCVSVRIERHVLATDCGDIVGGCGCVESIPAGSVRPEAGPDAVDESTSEQFASAQLLRAS
;
A
#
# COMPACT_ATOMS: atom_id res chain seq x y z
N MET A 1 11.69 -16.96 -18.62
CA MET A 1 11.58 -15.50 -18.89
C MET A 1 12.73 -14.82 -18.16
N THR A 2 13.43 -13.87 -18.79
CA THR A 2 14.52 -13.13 -18.14
C THR A 2 13.96 -11.91 -17.42
N CYS A 3 14.07 -11.86 -16.10
CA CYS A 3 13.73 -10.67 -15.32
C CYS A 3 14.83 -9.61 -15.51
N SER A 4 14.45 -8.43 -16.02
CA SER A 4 15.40 -7.32 -16.25
C SER A 4 16.07 -6.88 -14.94
N SER A 5 15.30 -6.77 -13.85
CA SER A 5 15.83 -6.40 -12.53
C SER A 5 16.86 -7.40 -12.00
N CYS A 6 16.70 -8.70 -12.28
CA CYS A 6 17.72 -9.69 -11.95
C CYS A 6 18.98 -9.48 -12.79
N ALA A 7 18.83 -9.24 -14.09
CA ALA A 7 19.95 -9.05 -15.01
C ALA A 7 20.78 -7.81 -14.68
N THR A 8 20.16 -6.79 -14.08
CA THR A 8 20.83 -5.55 -13.64
C THR A 8 21.25 -5.58 -12.17
N GLY A 9 20.97 -6.66 -11.43
CA GLY A 9 21.36 -6.81 -10.02
C GLY A 9 20.56 -5.94 -9.04
N ILE A 10 19.37 -5.49 -9.42
CA ILE A 10 18.48 -4.73 -8.53
C ILE A 10 17.96 -5.69 -7.45
N ASP A 11 17.96 -5.23 -6.19
CA ASP A 11 17.40 -5.98 -5.08
C ASP A 11 15.86 -5.98 -5.15
N HIS A 12 15.27 -7.15 -5.42
CA HIS A 12 13.83 -7.33 -5.49
C HIS A 12 13.45 -8.80 -5.20
N CYS A 13 12.17 -9.02 -4.91
CA CYS A 13 11.55 -10.33 -4.71
C CYS A 13 10.54 -10.60 -5.83
N HIS A 14 10.39 -11.88 -6.19
CA HIS A 14 9.38 -12.34 -7.17
C HIS A 14 8.09 -12.82 -6.51
N GLY A 15 8.11 -13.00 -5.19
CA GLY A 15 6.90 -13.21 -4.41
C GLY A 15 5.99 -11.98 -4.45
N THR A 16 4.73 -12.23 -4.14
CA THR A 16 3.71 -11.19 -3.97
C THR A 16 3.66 -10.83 -2.50
N LEU A 17 3.74 -9.54 -2.18
CA LEU A 17 3.55 -9.06 -0.82
C LEU A 17 2.03 -8.94 -0.56
N LEU A 18 1.51 -9.72 0.37
CA LEU A 18 0.11 -9.70 0.76
C LEU A 18 -0.05 -8.89 2.04
N GLU A 19 -0.90 -7.88 2.00
CA GLU A 19 -1.38 -7.20 3.19
C GLU A 19 -2.65 -7.90 3.67
N HIS A 20 -2.62 -8.45 4.88
CA HIS A 20 -3.77 -9.11 5.48
C HIS A 20 -4.68 -8.10 6.14
N ALA A 21 -5.98 -8.40 6.17
CA ALA A 21 -6.97 -7.58 6.88
C ALA A 21 -6.64 -7.40 8.39
N ALA A 22 -5.92 -8.36 9.00
CA ALA A 22 -5.43 -8.26 10.37
C ALA A 22 -4.22 -7.31 10.55
N GLY A 23 -3.72 -6.71 9.46
CA GLY A 23 -2.64 -5.73 9.47
C GLY A 23 -1.22 -6.31 9.46
N PHE A 24 -1.06 -7.63 9.36
CA PHE A 24 0.24 -8.23 9.12
C PHE A 24 0.48 -8.40 7.62
N VAL A 25 1.75 -8.48 7.25
CA VAL A 25 2.18 -8.58 5.85
C VAL A 25 2.97 -9.86 5.68
N GLU A 26 2.74 -10.59 4.59
CA GLU A 26 3.51 -11.77 4.23
C GLU A 26 3.95 -11.73 2.77
N CYS A 27 5.03 -12.45 2.45
CA CYS A 27 5.43 -12.69 1.07
C CYS A 27 5.05 -14.12 0.69
N THR A 28 4.55 -14.33 -0.53
CA THR A 28 4.25 -15.68 -1.03
C THR A 28 5.50 -16.54 -1.31
N ASP A 29 6.69 -15.93 -1.32
CA ASP A 29 7.96 -16.64 -1.41
C ASP A 29 8.42 -17.07 0.00
N ILE A 30 8.44 -18.38 0.24
CA ILE A 30 8.78 -18.99 1.54
C ILE A 30 10.22 -18.72 1.97
N ASP A 31 11.11 -18.45 1.02
CA ASP A 31 12.51 -18.15 1.28
C ASP A 31 12.75 -16.64 1.49
N CYS A 32 11.73 -15.79 1.25
CA CYS A 32 11.82 -14.35 1.46
C CYS A 32 11.55 -13.98 2.93
N VAL A 33 12.59 -13.47 3.60
CA VAL A 33 12.52 -13.01 5.01
C VAL A 33 12.19 -11.53 5.15
N SER A 34 11.87 -10.85 4.06
CA SER A 34 11.63 -9.40 4.01
C SER A 34 10.17 -9.13 3.67
N VAL A 35 9.57 -8.16 4.36
CA VAL A 35 8.21 -7.66 4.07
C VAL A 35 8.23 -6.20 3.60
N ARG A 36 9.37 -5.77 3.06
CA ARG A 36 9.59 -4.39 2.64
C ARG A 36 9.00 -4.13 1.27
N ILE A 37 8.08 -3.18 1.17
CA ILE A 37 7.37 -2.84 -0.06
C ILE A 37 8.34 -2.47 -1.19
N GLU A 38 9.47 -1.83 -0.90
CA GLU A 38 10.46 -1.43 -1.90
C GLU A 38 11.14 -2.60 -2.62
N ARG A 39 11.14 -3.79 -2.02
CA ARG A 39 11.69 -5.01 -2.64
C ARG A 39 10.63 -5.80 -3.38
N HIS A 40 9.34 -5.57 -3.13
CA HIS A 40 8.27 -6.36 -3.72
C HIS A 40 7.65 -5.56 -4.86
N VAL A 41 7.96 -5.99 -6.09
CA VAL A 41 7.41 -5.36 -7.30
C VAL A 41 5.88 -5.49 -7.35
N LEU A 42 5.35 -6.53 -6.70
CA LEU A 42 3.92 -6.78 -6.60
C LEU A 42 3.48 -6.83 -5.13
N ALA A 43 2.53 -5.97 -4.79
CA ALA A 43 1.83 -5.98 -3.51
C ALA A 43 0.32 -5.89 -3.73
N THR A 44 -0.45 -6.57 -2.89
CA THR A 44 -1.91 -6.67 -3.01
C THR A 44 -2.56 -6.87 -1.65
N ASP A 45 -3.83 -6.49 -1.50
CA ASP A 45 -4.63 -6.85 -0.32
C ASP A 45 -5.09 -8.32 -0.42
N CYS A 46 -5.18 -9.00 0.73
CA CYS A 46 -5.67 -10.37 0.82
C CYS A 46 -7.12 -10.54 0.32
N GLY A 47 -7.94 -9.48 0.37
CA GLY A 47 -9.31 -9.46 -0.11
C GLY A 47 -9.43 -9.53 -1.64
N ASP A 48 -8.37 -9.16 -2.37
CA ASP A 48 -8.32 -9.24 -3.83
C ASP A 48 -7.99 -10.64 -4.34
N ILE A 49 -7.67 -11.59 -3.46
CA ILE A 49 -7.34 -12.96 -3.83
C ILE A 49 -8.59 -13.67 -4.36
N VAL A 50 -8.51 -14.12 -5.62
CA VAL A 50 -9.55 -14.95 -6.23
C VAL A 50 -9.65 -16.28 -5.45
N GLY A 51 -10.84 -16.56 -4.91
CA GLY A 51 -11.07 -17.71 -4.03
C GLY A 51 -11.00 -17.38 -2.54
N GLY A 52 -10.66 -16.13 -2.19
CA GLY A 52 -10.60 -15.64 -0.83
C GLY A 52 -9.30 -15.99 -0.10
N CYS A 53 -9.09 -15.34 1.03
CA CYS A 53 -8.01 -15.62 1.97
C CYS A 53 -8.56 -16.26 3.24
N GLY A 54 -7.98 -17.38 3.68
CA GLY A 54 -8.38 -18.04 4.94
C GLY A 54 -8.19 -17.16 6.19
N CYS A 55 -7.44 -16.07 6.07
CA CYS A 55 -7.31 -15.05 7.10
C CYS A 55 -8.63 -14.35 7.44
N VAL A 56 -9.55 -14.21 6.47
CA VAL A 56 -10.83 -13.51 6.64
C VAL A 56 -11.79 -14.28 7.55
N GLU A 57 -11.72 -15.61 7.55
CA GLU A 57 -12.54 -16.47 8.43
C GLU A 57 -12.04 -16.48 9.89
N SER A 58 -10.82 -15.99 10.14
CA SER A 58 -10.15 -16.02 11.45
C SER A 58 -10.15 -14.68 12.18
N ILE A 59 -10.78 -13.64 11.61
CA ILE A 59 -10.79 -12.30 12.21
C ILE A 59 -11.88 -12.24 13.31
N PRO A 60 -11.53 -11.98 14.59
CA PRO A 60 -12.54 -11.67 15.60
C PRO A 60 -13.28 -10.39 15.17
N ALA A 61 -14.60 -10.35 15.39
CA ALA A 61 -15.56 -9.40 14.79
C ALA A 61 -15.37 -7.89 15.09
N GLY A 62 -14.17 -7.41 15.41
CA GLY A 62 -13.87 -6.01 15.71
C GLY A 62 -12.54 -5.47 15.15
N SER A 63 -11.85 -6.18 14.25
CA SER A 63 -10.53 -5.76 13.75
C SER A 63 -10.53 -5.11 12.36
N VAL A 64 -11.70 -4.78 11.79
CA VAL A 64 -11.73 -4.13 10.47
C VAL A 64 -11.07 -2.76 10.58
N ARG A 65 -9.96 -2.57 9.84
CA ARG A 65 -9.40 -1.23 9.61
C ARG A 65 -10.52 -0.36 9.01
N PRO A 66 -10.68 0.89 9.44
CA PRO A 66 -11.54 1.80 8.69
C PRO A 66 -10.98 1.90 7.26
N GLU A 67 -11.80 1.47 6.30
CA GLU A 67 -11.58 1.67 4.87
C GLU A 67 -11.23 3.15 4.66
N ALA A 68 -10.00 3.45 4.26
CA ALA A 68 -9.68 4.76 3.71
C ALA A 68 -10.35 4.82 2.33
N GLY A 69 -11.63 5.19 2.32
CA GLY A 69 -12.38 5.39 1.09
C GLY A 69 -11.67 6.41 0.17
N PRO A 70 -11.92 6.37 -1.15
CA PRO A 70 -11.24 7.22 -2.13
C PRO A 70 -11.53 8.74 -2.03
N ASP A 71 -12.13 9.24 -0.94
CA ASP A 71 -12.59 10.62 -0.79
C ASP A 71 -11.82 11.44 0.26
N ALA A 72 -10.65 10.99 0.74
CA ALA A 72 -9.79 11.81 1.59
C ALA A 72 -8.88 12.74 0.77
N VAL A 73 -9.47 13.51 -0.15
CA VAL A 73 -8.86 14.77 -0.60
C VAL A 73 -9.52 15.90 0.20
N ASP A 74 -8.84 16.35 1.26
CA ASP A 74 -9.12 17.68 1.80
C ASP A 74 -8.67 18.70 0.74
N GLU A 75 -9.58 19.09 -0.15
CA GLU A 75 -9.42 20.24 -1.03
C GLU A 75 -9.61 21.53 -0.21
N SER A 76 -8.79 21.71 0.83
CA SER A 76 -8.74 22.95 1.61
C SER A 76 -7.30 23.38 1.86
N THR A 77 -6.50 23.45 0.80
CA THR A 77 -5.24 24.22 0.81
C THR A 77 -4.96 24.92 -0.51
N SER A 78 -5.95 25.63 -1.08
CA SER A 78 -5.71 26.49 -2.26
C SER A 78 -6.23 27.92 -2.13
N GLU A 79 -7.10 28.25 -1.17
CA GLU A 79 -7.68 29.61 -1.08
C GLU A 79 -6.97 30.57 -0.10
N GLN A 80 -6.04 30.09 0.73
CA GLN A 80 -5.41 30.95 1.76
C GLN A 80 -4.21 31.80 1.29
N PHE A 81 -3.65 31.57 0.10
CA PHE A 81 -2.47 32.32 -0.37
C PHE A 81 -2.78 33.54 -1.27
N ALA A 82 -4.05 33.77 -1.66
CA ALA A 82 -4.39 34.88 -2.55
C ALA A 82 -4.72 36.21 -1.82
N SER A 83 -5.00 36.19 -0.51
CA SER A 83 -5.40 37.42 0.22
C SER A 83 -4.26 38.17 0.91
N ALA A 84 -3.06 37.59 1.04
CA ALA A 84 -1.95 38.23 1.74
C ALA A 84 -1.08 39.14 0.83
N GLN A 85 -1.30 39.16 -0.48
CA GLN A 85 -0.41 39.83 -1.44
C GLN A 85 -0.96 41.14 -2.04
N LEU A 86 -2.03 41.71 -1.47
CA LEU A 86 -2.58 43.01 -1.92
C LEU A 86 -2.50 44.16 -0.89
N LEU A 87 -1.93 43.94 0.31
CA LEU A 87 -1.82 45.00 1.33
C LEU A 87 -0.39 45.57 1.52
N ARG A 88 0.41 45.64 0.44
CA ARG A 88 1.74 46.31 0.43
C ARG A 88 2.01 47.20 -0.78
N ALA A 89 0.96 47.80 -1.34
CA ALA A 89 1.11 48.87 -2.33
C ALA A 89 0.13 50.01 -2.02
N SER A 90 0.44 50.80 -0.99
CA SER A 90 -0.01 52.17 -0.78
C SER A 90 0.94 52.83 0.21
#